data_AF-A0A7S1H3Y4-F1
#
_entry.id   AF-A0A7S1H3Y4-F1
#
_cell.length_a   1.000
_cell.length_b   1.000
_cell.length_c   1.000
_cell.angle_alpha   90.00
_cell.angle_beta   90.00
_cell.angle_gamma   90.00
#
_symmetry.space_group_name_H-M   'P 1'
#
loop_
_entity.id
_entity.type
_entity.pdbx_description
1 polymer ?
#
loop_
_entity_poly.entity_id
_entity_poly.type
_entity_poly.pdbx_seq_one_letter_code
_entity_poly.pdbx_strand_id
1 'polypeptide(L)'
;SLDAEDSWVTSYRCHCVALARGGSVEKIVGELFGNACGMSKGKGGSMHFYSKKNGFFGGHGIVGAQVPVANGLAFAHKYKAKPGEPMNVSIGCYGDGAANQGQIW
;
A
#
# COMPACT_ATOMS: atom_id res chain seq x y z
N SER A 1 -8.41 6.02 -15.51
CA SER A 1 -8.48 4.72 -14.82
C SER A 1 -7.28 4.61 -13.90
N LEU A 2 -7.33 3.79 -12.85
CA LEU A 2 -6.15 3.43 -12.06
C LEU A 2 -5.57 2.14 -12.61
N ASP A 3 -4.26 2.11 -12.82
CA ASP A 3 -3.55 0.99 -13.42
C ASP A 3 -2.78 0.18 -12.36
N ALA A 4 -2.32 -1.01 -12.75
CA ALA A 4 -1.58 -1.91 -11.86
C ALA A 4 -0.21 -1.34 -11.44
N GLU A 5 0.33 -0.41 -12.24
CA GLU A 5 1.60 0.28 -11.98
C GLU A 5 1.43 1.50 -11.04
N ASP A 6 0.19 1.94 -10.79
CA ASP A 6 -0.06 2.98 -9.77
C ASP A 6 0.21 2.43 -8.37
N SER A 7 0.73 3.29 -7.51
CA SER A 7 1.09 2.91 -6.15
C SER A 7 -0.10 3.12 -5.21
N TRP A 8 -0.34 2.18 -4.30
CA TRP A 8 -1.32 2.32 -3.23
C TRP A 8 -0.71 1.92 -1.89
N VAL A 9 -0.80 2.82 -0.93
CA VAL A 9 -0.45 2.60 0.48
C VAL A 9 -1.60 3.02 1.37
N THR A 10 -1.89 2.25 2.42
CA THR A 10 -3.04 2.49 3.30
C THR A 10 -2.73 2.13 4.75
N SER A 11 -3.68 2.35 5.65
CA SER A 11 -3.58 2.00 7.06
C SER A 11 -3.70 0.48 7.29
N TYR A 12 -3.73 0.06 8.55
CA TYR A 12 -4.01 -1.32 8.95
C TYR A 12 -5.35 -1.85 8.42
N ARG A 13 -6.27 -1.00 7.95
CA ARG A 13 -7.53 -1.42 7.29
C ARG A 13 -7.31 -1.67 5.80
N CYS A 14 -6.54 -2.72 5.49
CA CYS A 14 -5.94 -2.92 4.17
C CYS A 14 -6.46 -4.14 3.39
N HIS A 15 -7.22 -5.05 3.99
CA HIS A 15 -7.60 -6.34 3.38
C HIS A 15 -8.31 -6.18 2.02
N CYS A 16 -9.32 -5.31 1.93
CA CYS A 16 -10.06 -5.11 0.69
C CYS A 16 -9.19 -4.48 -0.40
N VAL A 17 -8.29 -3.57 -0.03
CA VAL A 17 -7.34 -2.96 -0.96
C VAL A 17 -6.33 -4.00 -1.43
N ALA A 18 -5.81 -4.84 -0.54
CA ALA A 18 -4.91 -5.92 -0.88
C ALA A 18 -5.55 -6.92 -1.85
N LEU A 19 -6.84 -7.25 -1.66
CA LEU A 19 -7.62 -8.08 -2.58
C LEU A 19 -7.81 -7.39 -3.94
N ALA A 20 -8.23 -6.12 -3.95
CA ALA A 20 -8.43 -5.34 -5.17
C ALA A 20 -7.12 -5.15 -5.97
N ARG A 21 -5.98 -5.09 -5.28
CA ARG A 21 -4.64 -5.03 -5.85
C ARG A 21 -4.05 -6.42 -6.08
N GLY A 22 -4.86 -7.41 -6.41
CA GLY A 22 -4.39 -8.72 -6.90
C GLY A 22 -3.84 -9.68 -5.84
N GLY A 23 -4.13 -9.44 -4.55
CA GLY A 23 -4.06 -10.49 -3.53
C GLY A 23 -5.13 -11.54 -3.76
N SER A 24 -4.93 -12.76 -3.28
CA SER A 24 -5.99 -13.78 -3.23
C SER A 24 -6.50 -13.94 -1.81
N VAL A 25 -7.74 -14.41 -1.65
CA VAL A 25 -8.32 -14.69 -0.32
C VAL A 25 -7.42 -15.65 0.47
N GLU A 26 -6.90 -16.69 -0.19
CA GLU A 26 -5.95 -17.63 0.41
C GLU A 26 -4.70 -16.94 0.95
N LYS A 27 -4.07 -16.06 0.16
CA LYS A 27 -2.86 -15.34 0.61
C LYS A 27 -3.15 -14.34 1.71
N ILE A 28 -4.33 -13.72 1.69
CA ILE A 28 -4.74 -12.80 2.76
C ILE A 28 -4.91 -13.61 4.05
N VAL A 29 -5.74 -14.64 4.05
CA VAL A 29 -5.98 -15.50 5.20
C VAL A 29 -4.69 -16.18 5.68
N GLY A 30 -3.85 -16.64 4.75
CA GLY A 30 -2.54 -17.20 5.05
C GLY A 30 -1.65 -16.22 5.81
N GLU A 31 -1.65 -14.95 5.43
CA GLU A 31 -0.91 -13.91 6.16
C GLU A 31 -1.49 -13.66 7.56
N LEU A 32 -2.82 -13.65 7.72
CA LEU A 32 -3.48 -13.48 9.03
C LEU A 32 -3.05 -14.58 10.01
N PHE A 33 -2.91 -15.81 9.53
CA PHE A 33 -2.52 -16.96 10.35
C PHE A 33 -0.99 -17.19 10.43
N GLY A 34 -0.18 -16.28 9.89
CA GLY A 34 1.28 -16.42 9.92
C GLY A 34 1.82 -17.55 9.04
N ASN A 35 1.05 -18.00 8.05
CA ASN A 35 1.44 -19.05 7.12
C ASN A 35 2.41 -18.51 6.06
N ALA A 36 3.38 -19.33 5.66
CA ALA A 36 4.35 -19.02 4.61
C ALA A 36 3.70 -18.72 3.23
N CYS A 37 2.46 -19.18 2.99
CA CYS A 37 1.71 -18.84 1.79
C CYS A 37 1.16 -17.40 1.78
N GLY A 38 1.29 -16.67 2.89
CA GLY A 38 0.86 -15.28 3.02
C GLY A 38 1.59 -14.32 2.07
N MET A 39 0.99 -13.15 1.81
CA MET A 39 1.56 -12.14 0.90
C MET A 39 2.97 -11.68 1.30
N SER A 40 3.25 -11.65 2.60
CA SER A 40 4.54 -11.32 3.21
C SER A 40 5.17 -12.54 3.89
N LYS A 41 4.80 -13.75 3.46
CA LYS A 41 5.22 -15.06 4.01
C LYS A 41 4.87 -15.23 5.49
N GLY A 42 3.74 -14.67 5.93
CA GLY A 42 3.25 -14.81 7.30
C GLY A 42 3.96 -13.94 8.33
N LYS A 43 4.81 -12.99 7.90
CA LYS A 43 5.60 -12.13 8.79
C LYS A 43 4.92 -10.80 9.10
N GLY A 44 4.00 -10.37 8.25
CA GLY A 44 3.31 -9.10 8.35
C GLY A 44 2.00 -9.17 9.14
N GLY A 45 1.38 -10.34 9.22
CA GLY A 45 0.10 -10.50 9.90
C GLY A 45 -1.01 -9.64 9.28
N SER A 46 -2.10 -9.45 10.04
CA SER A 46 -3.30 -8.76 9.54
C SER A 46 -3.11 -7.28 9.18
N MET A 47 -1.99 -6.65 9.54
CA MET A 47 -1.78 -5.22 9.32
C MET A 47 -0.77 -4.90 8.24
N HIS A 48 0.08 -5.84 7.79
CA HIS A 48 1.25 -5.54 6.96
C HIS A 48 1.34 -6.37 5.66
N PHE A 49 0.27 -6.35 4.87
CA PHE A 49 0.31 -6.90 3.50
C PHE A 49 1.15 -6.02 2.59
N TYR A 50 1.92 -6.64 1.70
CA TYR A 50 2.76 -5.93 0.75
C TYR A 50 2.81 -6.71 -0.58
N SER A 51 2.73 -6.00 -1.70
CA SER A 51 2.90 -6.57 -3.04
C SER A 51 3.45 -5.53 -4.00
N LYS A 52 4.78 -5.48 -4.14
CA LYS A 52 5.46 -4.62 -5.11
C LYS A 52 4.99 -4.90 -6.54
N LYS A 53 4.73 -6.17 -6.88
CA LYS A 53 4.26 -6.58 -8.21
C LYS A 53 2.93 -5.93 -8.59
N ASN A 54 2.07 -5.67 -7.62
CA ASN A 54 0.73 -5.13 -7.86
C ASN A 54 0.61 -3.66 -7.40
N GLY A 55 1.74 -2.95 -7.27
CA GLY A 55 1.77 -1.56 -6.79
C GLY A 55 1.19 -1.36 -5.40
N PHE A 56 1.15 -2.39 -4.54
CA PHE A 56 0.59 -2.30 -3.19
C PHE A 56 1.71 -2.25 -2.15
N PHE A 57 1.89 -1.10 -1.52
CA PHE A 57 3.06 -0.78 -0.69
C PHE A 57 2.81 -0.88 0.82
N GLY A 58 1.71 -1.48 1.24
CA GLY A 58 1.49 -1.72 2.66
C GLY A 58 0.09 -1.44 3.14
N GLY A 59 -0.38 -2.30 4.04
CA GLY A 59 -1.06 -1.81 5.24
C GLY A 59 -0.02 -1.36 6.27
N HIS A 60 -0.19 -0.16 6.83
CA HIS A 60 0.70 0.37 7.86
C HIS A 60 0.01 0.36 9.22
N GLY A 61 0.64 -0.29 10.19
CA GLY A 61 0.16 -0.33 11.58
C GLY A 61 0.42 0.96 12.35
N ILE A 62 1.45 1.72 11.94
CA ILE A 62 1.73 3.05 12.50
C ILE A 62 0.77 4.06 11.89
N VAL A 63 -0.01 4.71 12.75
CA VAL A 63 -1.01 5.70 12.35
C VAL A 63 -0.31 6.91 11.71
N GLY A 64 -0.63 7.21 10.45
CA GLY A 64 -0.10 8.37 9.72
C GLY A 64 1.13 8.07 8.86
N ALA A 65 1.84 6.95 9.10
CA ALA A 65 3.08 6.62 8.40
C ALA A 65 2.91 6.42 6.88
N GLN A 66 1.71 6.06 6.43
CA GLN A 66 1.43 5.84 5.02
C GLN A 66 1.45 7.12 4.17
N VAL A 67 1.22 8.30 4.77
CA VAL A 67 1.16 9.58 4.04
C VAL A 67 2.53 9.99 3.49
N PRO A 68 3.61 10.08 4.30
CA PRO A 68 4.92 10.40 3.77
C PRO A 68 5.45 9.32 2.81
N VAL A 69 5.09 8.05 3.03
CA VAL A 69 5.43 6.97 2.10
C VAL A 69 4.73 7.14 0.75
N ALA A 70 3.45 7.50 0.74
CA ALA A 70 2.71 7.81 -0.49
C ALA A 70 3.36 8.98 -1.24
N ASN A 71 3.77 10.02 -0.53
CA ASN A 71 4.46 11.19 -1.10
C ASN A 71 5.82 10.81 -1.70
N GLY A 72 6.61 9.97 -1.02
CA GLY A 72 7.87 9.46 -1.56
C GLY A 72 7.68 8.63 -2.83
N LEU A 73 6.62 7.82 -2.90
CA LEU A 73 6.25 7.08 -4.11
C LEU A 73 5.81 8.01 -5.24
N ALA A 74 5.03 9.06 -4.94
CA ALA A 74 4.63 10.08 -5.92
C ALA A 74 5.86 10.82 -6.48
N PHE A 75 6.80 11.19 -5.61
CA PHE A 75 8.05 11.80 -6.02
C PHE A 75 8.87 10.86 -6.92
N ALA A 76 8.97 9.58 -6.56
CA ALA A 76 9.67 8.59 -7.38
C ALA A 76 9.03 8.42 -8.76
N HIS A 77 7.70 8.44 -8.86
CA HIS A 77 6.98 8.41 -10.13
C HIS A 77 7.28 9.65 -10.98
N LYS A 78 7.23 10.85 -10.37
CA LYS A 78 7.60 12.10 -11.05
C LYS A 78 9.05 12.11 -11.51
N TYR A 79 9.98 11.61 -10.69
CA TYR A 79 11.40 11.58 -11.01
C TYR A 79 11.73 10.65 -12.19
N LYS A 80 10.96 9.57 -12.35
CA LYS A 80 11.14 8.58 -13.43
C LYS A 80 10.29 8.88 -14.67
N ALA A 81 9.37 9.84 -14.59
CA ALA A 81 8.48 10.18 -15.69
C ALA A 81 9.28 10.70 -16.89
N LYS A 82 8.98 10.20 -18.08
CA LYS A 82 9.55 10.72 -19.32
C LYS A 82 8.66 11.81 -19.91
N PRO A 83 9.24 12.86 -20.53
CA PRO A 83 8.44 13.89 -21.18
C PRO A 83 7.48 13.29 -22.23
N GLY A 84 6.20 13.61 -22.12
CA GLY A 84 5.16 13.14 -23.04
C GLY A 84 4.61 11.73 -22.78
N GLU A 85 5.11 11.01 -21.77
CA GLU A 85 4.56 9.70 -21.36
C GLU A 85 3.59 9.86 -20.17
N PRO A 86 2.58 8.98 -20.03
CA PRO A 86 1.71 8.97 -18.86
C PRO A 86 2.52 8.66 -17.59
N MET A 87 2.25 9.40 -16.52
CA MET A 87 2.91 9.27 -15.23
C MET A 87 2.03 8.48 -14.26
N ASN A 88 2.61 7.49 -13.59
CA ASN A 88 1.92 6.77 -12.52
C ASN A 88 1.58 7.68 -11.34
N VAL A 89 0.47 7.37 -10.68
CA VAL A 89 0.03 8.07 -9.48
C VAL A 89 0.31 7.26 -8.22
N SER A 90 0.29 7.93 -7.08
CA SER A 90 0.43 7.32 -5.77
C SER A 90 -0.78 7.70 -4.91
N ILE A 91 -1.43 6.68 -4.34
CA ILE A 91 -2.61 6.81 -3.51
C ILE A 91 -2.21 6.51 -2.07
N GLY A 92 -2.32 7.54 -1.22
CA GLY A 92 -2.19 7.41 0.23
C GLY A 92 -3.55 7.51 0.90
N CYS A 93 -4.01 6.44 1.54
CA CYS A 93 -5.27 6.45 2.29
C CYS A 93 -5.01 6.42 3.80
N TYR A 94 -5.57 7.36 4.53
CA TYR A 94 -5.51 7.40 6.00
C TYR A 94 -6.91 7.60 6.60
N GLY A 95 -7.07 7.13 7.84
CA GLY A 95 -8.32 7.35 8.58
C GLY A 95 -8.34 8.74 9.20
N ASP A 96 -9.53 9.27 9.48
CA ASP A 96 -9.75 10.55 10.14
C ASP A 96 -8.95 10.71 11.45
N GLY A 97 -8.86 9.67 12.28
CA GLY A 97 -8.04 9.69 13.50
C GLY A 97 -6.54 9.84 13.26
N ALA A 98 -6.04 9.59 12.04
CA ALA A 98 -4.67 9.87 11.67
C ALA A 98 -4.45 11.32 11.23
N ALA A 99 -5.49 12.08 10.88
CA ALA A 99 -5.39 13.44 10.31
C ALA A 99 -4.57 14.42 11.15
N ASN A 100 -4.53 14.22 12.47
CA ASN A 100 -3.78 15.06 13.41
C ASN A 100 -2.36 14.55 13.70
N GLN A 101 -1.87 13.54 12.97
CA GLN A 101 -0.49 13.08 13.08
C GLN A 101 0.45 14.07 12.40
N GLY A 102 1.56 14.40 13.06
CA GLY A 102 2.55 15.35 12.52
C GLY A 102 3.20 14.90 11.22
N GLN A 103 3.10 13.62 10.85
CA GLN A 103 3.59 13.09 9.56
C GLN A 103 2.72 13.47 8.36
N ILE A 104 1.51 13.98 8.60
CA ILE A 104 0.55 14.37 7.55
C ILE A 104 0.75 15.83 7.12
N TRP A 105 1.32 16.66 8.00
CA TRP A 105 1.54 18.09 7.82
C TRP A 105 3.02 18.37 7.52
#